data_AF-A0A3D5DAK8-F1
#
_entry.id   AF-A0A3D5DAK8-F1
#
_cell.length_a   1.000
_cell.length_b   1.000
_cell.length_c   1.000
_cell.angle_alpha   90.00
_cell.angle_beta   90.00
_cell.angle_gamma   90.00
#
_symmetry.space_group_name_H-M   'P 1'
#
loop_
_entity.id
_entity.type
_entity.pdbx_description
1 polymer ?
#
loop_
_entity_poly.entity_id
_entity_poly.type
_entity_poly.pdbx_seq_one_letter_code
_entity_poly.pdbx_strand_id
1 'polypeptide(L)'
;MSDSVREPPIDYMQRTRVYYQALEFGDPYRWAHHDEIPFVRFVKPLSEARIGLVTTAVPFDPQFGDQGPGAKYNGAAKFFKVYAKSTVGQPDLRIAHIAIDRDHTTAADQNSYFPLEAVRKAAANDKIGNVAPRFYGLPTDRD
;
A
#
# COMPACT_ATOMS: atom_id res chain seq x y z
N MET A 1 -17.65 33.00 2.69
CA MET A 1 -16.76 31.87 3.03
C MET A 1 -17.62 30.89 3.81
N SER A 2 -18.07 29.79 3.20
CA SER A 2 -18.88 28.80 3.91
C SER A 2 -17.95 27.97 4.78
N ASP A 3 -18.19 27.95 6.08
CA ASP A 3 -17.58 26.97 6.98
C ASP A 3 -17.98 25.59 6.49
N SER A 4 -16.97 24.85 6.00
CA SER A 4 -17.11 23.43 5.72
C SER A 4 -17.36 22.73 7.05
N VAL A 5 -18.62 22.36 7.29
CA VAL A 5 -18.99 21.47 8.40
C VAL A 5 -18.21 20.17 8.17
N ARG A 6 -17.19 19.92 9.00
CA ARG A 6 -16.51 18.63 8.99
C ARG A 6 -17.52 17.58 9.43
N GLU A 7 -17.82 16.65 8.54
CA GLU A 7 -18.60 15.48 8.91
C GLU A 7 -17.87 14.69 10.00
N PRO A 8 -18.61 14.13 10.99
CA PRO A 8 -18.00 13.26 11.97
C PRO A 8 -17.37 12.04 11.29
N PRO A 9 -16.28 11.47 11.85
CA PRO A 9 -15.69 10.24 11.32
C PRO A 9 -16.73 9.12 11.23
N ILE A 10 -16.66 8.33 10.16
CA ILE A 10 -17.52 7.16 9.98
C ILE A 10 -17.16 6.12 11.04
N ASP A 11 -18.17 5.56 11.72
CA ASP A 11 -18.02 4.38 12.57
C ASP A 11 -17.79 3.13 11.70
N TYR A 12 -16.58 3.00 11.18
CA TYR A 12 -16.24 1.98 10.19
C TYR A 12 -16.39 0.57 10.77
N MET A 13 -16.07 0.37 12.06
CA MET A 13 -16.19 -0.94 12.69
C MET A 13 -17.65 -1.38 12.77
N GLN A 14 -18.54 -0.51 13.25
CA GLN A 14 -19.96 -0.83 13.29
C GLN A 14 -20.54 -1.05 11.88
N ARG A 15 -20.15 -0.18 10.93
CA ARG A 15 -20.57 -0.30 9.52
C ARG A 15 -20.13 -1.62 8.90
N THR A 16 -18.89 -2.05 9.12
CA THR A 16 -18.37 -3.33 8.62
C THR A 16 -19.12 -4.51 9.25
N ARG A 17 -19.41 -4.49 10.55
CA ARG A 17 -20.21 -5.55 11.20
C ARG A 17 -21.58 -5.72 10.54
N VAL A 18 -22.32 -4.62 10.40
CA VAL A 18 -23.65 -4.61 9.77
C VAL A 18 -23.57 -5.10 8.33
N TYR A 19 -22.57 -4.64 7.56
CA TYR A 19 -22.38 -5.06 6.17
C TYR A 19 -22.16 -6.58 6.05
N TYR A 20 -21.24 -7.16 6.83
CA TYR A 20 -20.96 -8.60 6.77
C TYR A 20 -22.12 -9.45 7.31
N GLN A 21 -22.87 -8.97 8.30
CA GLN A 21 -24.10 -9.64 8.77
C GLN A 21 -25.16 -9.71 7.67
N ALA A 22 -25.32 -8.65 6.88
CA ALA A 22 -26.27 -8.60 5.77
C ALA A 22 -25.89 -9.54 4.61
N LEU A 23 -24.62 -9.96 4.50
CA LEU A 23 -24.15 -10.91 3.49
C LEU A 23 -24.37 -12.39 3.90
N GLU A 24 -25.15 -12.64 4.96
CA GLU A 24 -25.52 -13.98 5.43
C GLU A 24 -24.33 -14.89 5.82
N PHE A 25 -23.16 -14.32 6.08
CA PHE A 25 -21.98 -15.06 6.58
C PHE A 25 -22.14 -15.57 8.02
N GLY A 26 -23.32 -15.40 8.63
CA GLY A 26 -23.62 -15.80 10.01
C GLY A 26 -23.10 -14.78 11.02
N ASP A 27 -22.02 -15.13 11.71
CA ASP A 27 -21.45 -14.29 12.78
C ASP A 27 -21.00 -12.91 12.26
N PRO A 28 -21.18 -11.82 13.04
CA PRO A 28 -20.63 -10.52 12.67
C PRO A 28 -19.13 -10.61 12.49
N TYR A 29 -18.61 -9.87 11.50
CA TYR A 29 -17.17 -9.75 11.27
C TYR A 29 -16.43 -9.47 12.58
N ARG A 30 -15.50 -10.36 12.93
CA ARG A 30 -14.62 -10.22 14.10
C ARG A 30 -13.23 -9.88 13.59
N TRP A 31 -12.70 -8.76 14.05
CA TRP A 31 -11.28 -8.45 13.85
C TRP A 31 -10.44 -9.43 14.64
N ALA A 32 -9.30 -9.81 14.08
CA ALA A 32 -8.33 -10.61 14.80
C ALA A 32 -7.92 -9.86 16.08
N HIS A 33 -8.03 -10.55 17.22
CA HIS A 33 -7.52 -10.09 18.51
C HIS A 33 -6.45 -11.08 18.95
N HIS A 34 -5.26 -10.56 19.20
CA HIS A 34 -4.12 -11.35 19.63
C HIS A 34 -3.60 -10.74 20.93
N ASP A 35 -3.72 -11.47 22.04
CA ASP A 35 -3.17 -11.04 23.34
C ASP A 35 -1.64 -10.98 23.30
N GLU A 36 -1.04 -11.86 22.49
CA GLU A 36 0.38 -11.91 22.21
C GLU A 36 0.61 -11.87 20.69
N ILE A 37 1.55 -11.04 20.27
CA ILE A 37 1.99 -10.92 18.87
C ILE A 37 3.50 -11.12 18.82
N PRO A 38 4.03 -11.82 17.80
CA PRO A 38 5.46 -12.09 17.68
C PRO A 38 6.25 -10.85 17.22
N PHE A 39 5.85 -9.66 17.63
CA PHE A 39 6.59 -8.44 17.35
C PHE A 39 7.80 -8.35 18.26
N VAL A 40 8.97 -8.37 17.63
CA VAL A 40 10.24 -8.16 18.31
C VAL A 40 10.57 -6.67 18.24
N ARG A 41 10.95 -6.09 19.39
CA ARG A 41 11.43 -4.72 19.43
C ARG A 41 12.67 -4.59 18.55
N PHE A 42 12.66 -3.64 17.61
CA PHE A 42 13.83 -3.32 16.82
C PHE A 42 14.88 -2.63 17.70
N VAL A 43 16.01 -3.30 17.96
CA VAL A 43 17.06 -2.83 18.88
C VAL A 43 18.23 -2.11 18.19
N LYS A 44 18.33 -2.25 16.86
CA LYS A 44 19.38 -1.58 16.08
C LYS A 44 19.04 -0.09 15.93
N PRO A 45 20.00 0.84 16.14
CA PRO A 45 19.77 2.25 15.84
C PRO A 45 19.31 2.44 14.40
N LEU A 46 18.27 3.24 14.21
CA LEU A 46 17.68 3.42 12.88
C LEU A 46 18.70 4.03 11.90
N SER A 47 19.53 4.96 12.38
CA SER A 47 20.67 5.56 11.67
C SER A 47 21.73 4.57 11.18
N GLU A 48 21.72 3.32 11.67
CA GLU A 48 22.59 2.25 11.19
C GLU A 48 21.84 1.23 10.32
N ALA A 49 20.50 1.31 10.29
CA ALA A 49 19.64 0.34 9.62
C ALA A 49 19.59 0.57 8.11
N ARG A 50 19.52 -0.56 7.38
CA ARG A 50 19.20 -0.57 5.95
C ARG A 50 17.71 -0.78 5.78
N ILE A 51 17.03 0.13 5.09
CA ILE A 51 15.57 0.05 4.88
C ILE A 51 15.26 -0.47 3.48
N GLY A 52 14.54 -1.59 3.41
CA GLY A 52 13.99 -2.14 2.16
C GLY A 52 12.51 -1.81 2.01
N LEU A 53 12.05 -1.68 0.77
CA LEU A 53 10.64 -1.50 0.45
C LEU A 53 10.04 -2.80 -0.09
N VAL A 54 8.86 -3.12 0.40
CA VAL A 54 7.98 -4.15 -0.14
C VAL A 54 6.70 -3.47 -0.61
N THR A 55 6.21 -3.81 -1.79
CA THR A 55 5.04 -3.17 -2.38
C THR A 55 4.13 -4.22 -3.04
N THR A 56 2.84 -3.88 -3.13
CA THR A 56 1.85 -4.59 -3.96
C THR A 56 1.57 -3.84 -5.26
N ALA A 57 2.25 -2.72 -5.51
CA ALA A 57 2.18 -1.99 -6.77
C ALA A 57 2.88 -2.77 -7.88
N VAL A 58 2.41 -2.61 -9.12
CA VAL A 58 2.94 -3.31 -10.29
C VAL A 58 3.84 -2.38 -11.11
N PRO A 59 4.94 -2.87 -11.70
CA PRO A 59 5.67 -2.10 -12.70
C PRO A 59 4.78 -1.77 -13.90
N PHE A 60 4.86 -0.54 -14.40
CA PHE A 60 4.17 -0.18 -15.63
C PHE A 60 4.63 -1.07 -16.79
N ASP A 61 3.66 -1.57 -17.55
CA ASP A 61 3.90 -2.33 -18.77
C ASP A 61 2.88 -1.91 -19.84
N PRO A 62 3.30 -1.27 -20.94
CA PRO A 62 2.39 -0.75 -21.95
C PRO A 62 1.58 -1.85 -22.67
N GLN A 63 1.97 -3.12 -22.56
CA GLN A 63 1.24 -4.24 -23.17
C GLN A 63 -0.09 -4.52 -22.46
N PHE A 64 -0.24 -4.10 -21.20
CA PHE A 64 -1.46 -4.34 -20.42
C PHE A 64 -2.42 -3.15 -20.42
N GLY A 65 -2.32 -2.22 -21.38
CA GLY A 65 -3.24 -1.11 -21.53
C GLY A 65 -3.07 -0.01 -20.47
N ASP A 66 -4.11 0.81 -20.30
CA ASP A 66 -4.04 1.96 -19.39
C ASP A 66 -3.93 1.53 -17.92
N GLN A 67 -2.97 2.14 -17.24
CA GLN A 67 -2.64 1.94 -15.83
C GLN A 67 -2.41 3.28 -15.11
N GLY A 68 -2.54 4.41 -15.83
CA GLY A 68 -2.18 5.74 -15.34
C GLY A 68 -3.17 6.31 -14.32
N PRO A 69 -3.00 7.61 -13.97
CA PRO A 69 -3.88 8.25 -13.01
C PRO A 69 -5.34 8.25 -13.46
N GLY A 70 -6.25 7.78 -12.60
CA GLY A 70 -7.67 7.62 -12.91
C GLY A 70 -8.02 6.42 -13.78
N ALA A 71 -7.05 5.55 -14.11
CA ALA A 71 -7.31 4.33 -14.87
C ALA A 71 -8.33 3.42 -14.15
N LYS A 72 -9.26 2.86 -14.93
CA LYS A 72 -10.22 1.86 -14.45
C LYS A 72 -9.49 0.61 -13.94
N TYR A 73 -10.18 -0.18 -13.13
CA TYR A 73 -9.63 -1.47 -12.72
C TYR A 73 -9.30 -2.34 -13.94
N ASN A 74 -8.08 -2.88 -13.95
CA ASN A 74 -7.55 -3.72 -15.00
C ASN A 74 -6.78 -4.90 -14.39
N GLY A 75 -7.43 -6.06 -14.34
CA GLY A 75 -6.84 -7.28 -13.79
C GLY A 75 -5.65 -7.82 -14.60
N ALA A 76 -5.56 -7.51 -15.90
CA ALA A 76 -4.47 -7.98 -16.76
C ALA A 76 -3.13 -7.34 -16.40
N ALA A 77 -3.15 -6.13 -15.83
CA ALA A 77 -1.96 -5.46 -15.33
C ALA A 77 -1.51 -5.96 -13.94
N LYS A 78 -2.19 -6.93 -13.32
CA LYS A 78 -1.72 -7.53 -12.07
C LYS A 78 -0.48 -8.40 -12.32
N PHE A 79 0.28 -8.62 -11.26
CA PHE A 79 1.35 -9.60 -11.24
C PHE A 79 1.01 -10.71 -10.23
N PHE A 80 1.47 -11.93 -10.53
CA PHE A 80 1.20 -13.15 -9.76
C PHE A 80 2.50 -13.86 -9.30
N LYS A 81 3.66 -13.23 -9.57
CA LYS A 81 4.97 -13.72 -9.17
C LYS A 81 5.72 -12.60 -8.49
N VAL A 82 6.41 -12.93 -7.40
CA VAL A 82 7.30 -11.98 -6.72
C VAL A 82 8.31 -11.41 -7.71
N TYR A 83 8.53 -10.11 -7.64
CA TYR A 83 9.56 -9.45 -8.42
C TYR A 83 10.53 -8.69 -7.52
N ALA A 84 11.73 -8.41 -8.04
CA ALA A 84 12.69 -7.53 -7.39
C ALA A 84 13.23 -6.53 -8.40
N LYS A 85 13.21 -5.23 -8.10
CA LYS A 85 13.72 -4.16 -8.96
C LYS A 85 14.68 -3.24 -8.21
N SER A 86 15.51 -2.52 -8.96
CA SER A 86 16.49 -1.59 -8.41
C SER A 86 15.79 -0.41 -7.73
N THR A 87 16.35 0.06 -6.62
CA THR A 87 15.98 1.35 -6.01
C THR A 87 16.77 2.51 -6.59
N VAL A 88 17.57 2.31 -7.64
CA VAL A 88 18.24 3.38 -8.40
C VAL A 88 17.27 3.94 -9.45
N GLY A 89 17.30 5.27 -9.65
CA GLY A 89 16.43 5.96 -10.62
C GLY A 89 15.02 6.21 -10.07
N GLN A 90 14.02 6.28 -10.95
CA GLN A 90 12.62 6.45 -10.58
C GLN A 90 11.83 5.25 -11.12
N PRO A 91 11.62 4.19 -10.31
CA PRO A 91 10.80 3.06 -10.71
C PRO A 91 9.40 3.54 -11.07
N ASP A 92 8.88 3.08 -12.21
CA ASP A 92 7.54 3.41 -12.66
C ASP A 92 6.56 2.34 -12.21
N LEU A 93 5.82 2.62 -11.13
CA LEU A 93 4.88 1.70 -10.50
C LEU A 93 3.43 2.20 -10.66
N ARG A 94 2.50 1.26 -10.61
CA ARG A 94 1.07 1.46 -10.87
C ARG A 94 0.21 0.68 -9.89
N ILE A 95 -1.05 1.09 -9.78
CA ILE A 95 -2.04 0.42 -8.95
C ILE A 95 -2.96 -0.44 -9.82
N ALA A 96 -2.74 -1.75 -9.81
CA ALA A 96 -3.59 -2.73 -10.51
C ALA A 96 -4.56 -3.48 -9.58
N HIS A 97 -4.51 -3.25 -8.27
CA HIS A 97 -5.37 -3.96 -7.32
C HIS A 97 -6.84 -3.53 -7.42
N ILE A 98 -7.75 -4.51 -7.27
CA ILE A 98 -9.20 -4.31 -7.40
C ILE A 98 -9.79 -3.48 -6.27
N ALA A 99 -9.33 -3.71 -5.03
CA ALA A 99 -9.92 -3.12 -3.82
C ALA A 99 -9.42 -1.69 -3.51
N ILE A 100 -9.01 -0.94 -4.53
CA ILE A 100 -8.56 0.44 -4.36
C ILE A 100 -9.74 1.37 -4.64
N ASP A 101 -9.95 2.31 -3.72
CA ASP A 101 -10.94 3.36 -3.83
C ASP A 101 -10.54 4.36 -4.94
N ARG A 102 -11.03 4.14 -6.14
CA ARG A 102 -10.76 5.00 -7.31
C ARG A 102 -11.66 6.24 -7.35
N ASP A 103 -12.64 6.36 -6.47
CA ASP A 103 -13.52 7.52 -6.39
C ASP A 103 -12.81 8.66 -5.63
N HIS A 104 -12.00 8.31 -4.62
CA HIS A 104 -11.31 9.27 -3.76
C HIS A 104 -9.79 9.35 -3.98
N THR A 105 -9.20 8.49 -4.82
CA THR A 105 -7.82 8.66 -5.29
C THR A 105 -7.68 8.46 -6.79
N THR A 106 -6.89 9.35 -7.41
CA THR A 106 -6.50 9.21 -8.82
C THR A 106 -5.21 8.41 -8.99
N ALA A 107 -4.52 8.05 -7.90
CA ALA A 107 -3.19 7.45 -7.94
C ALA A 107 -2.11 8.29 -8.68
N ALA A 108 -2.33 9.61 -8.84
CA ALA A 108 -1.41 10.51 -9.52
C ALA A 108 -0.06 10.69 -8.79
N ASP A 109 -0.06 10.63 -7.46
CA ASP A 109 1.17 10.69 -6.66
C ASP A 109 1.65 9.29 -6.27
N GLN A 110 2.70 8.82 -6.93
CA GLN A 110 3.34 7.55 -6.61
C GLN A 110 3.86 7.48 -5.17
N ASN A 111 4.28 8.61 -4.58
CA ASN A 111 4.83 8.61 -3.22
C ASN A 111 3.79 8.26 -2.16
N SER A 112 2.50 8.34 -2.49
CA SER A 112 1.41 7.91 -1.60
C SER A 112 1.33 6.38 -1.43
N TYR A 113 1.84 5.59 -2.39
CA TYR A 113 1.80 4.12 -2.34
C TYR A 113 3.16 3.43 -2.53
N PHE A 114 4.20 4.18 -2.89
CA PHE A 114 5.59 3.73 -2.94
C PHE A 114 6.55 4.86 -2.55
N PRO A 115 6.85 5.02 -1.24
CA PRO A 115 7.50 6.22 -0.69
C PRO A 115 9.03 6.22 -0.83
N LEU A 116 9.56 5.83 -2.00
CA LEU A 116 11.02 5.73 -2.23
C LEU A 116 11.73 7.07 -1.99
N GLU A 117 11.15 8.18 -2.44
CA GLU A 117 11.71 9.52 -2.22
C GLU A 117 11.77 9.90 -0.74
N ALA A 118 10.76 9.55 0.05
CA ALA A 118 10.76 9.81 1.48
C ALA A 118 11.85 9.00 2.19
N VAL A 119 12.03 7.73 1.81
CA VAL A 119 13.07 6.85 2.37
C VAL A 119 14.47 7.36 1.98
N ARG A 120 14.67 7.83 0.74
CA ARG A 120 15.92 8.48 0.32
C ARG A 120 16.22 9.74 1.11
N LYS A 121 15.22 10.61 1.30
CA LYS A 121 15.35 11.81 2.14
C LYS A 121 15.70 11.45 3.57
N ALA A 122 15.14 10.36 4.12
CA ALA A 122 15.51 9.89 5.46
C ALA A 122 16.99 9.49 5.54
N ALA A 123 17.53 8.81 4.51
CA ALA A 123 18.94 8.45 4.45
C ALA A 123 19.83 9.70 4.30
N ALA A 124 19.45 10.65 3.46
CA ALA A 124 20.20 11.90 3.25
C ALA A 124 20.24 12.82 4.49
N ASN A 125 19.34 12.60 5.45
CA ASN A 125 19.28 13.32 6.72
C ASN A 125 19.74 12.46 7.92
N ASP A 126 20.52 11.40 7.67
CA ASP A 126 21.08 10.48 8.69
C ASP A 126 20.05 9.83 9.63
N LYS A 127 18.76 9.84 9.26
CA LYS A 127 17.70 9.18 10.05
C LYS A 127 17.74 7.66 9.91
N ILE A 128 18.19 7.19 8.74
CA ILE A 128 18.42 5.79 8.44
C ILE A 128 19.83 5.61 7.91
N GLY A 129 20.42 4.42 8.05
CA GLY A 129 21.76 4.15 7.54
C GLY A 129 21.83 4.18 6.02
N ASN A 130 20.99 3.40 5.33
CA ASN A 130 20.87 3.50 3.88
C ASN A 130 19.57 2.88 3.34
N VAL A 131 19.26 3.19 2.08
CA VAL A 131 18.20 2.50 1.32
C VAL A 131 18.74 1.19 0.78
N ALA A 132 17.97 0.10 0.85
CA ALA A 132 18.33 -1.15 0.21
C ALA A 132 18.47 -0.96 -1.31
N PRO A 133 19.39 -1.66 -2.00
CA PRO A 133 19.60 -1.50 -3.44
C PRO A 133 18.45 -2.03 -4.30
N ARG A 134 17.53 -2.78 -3.69
CA ARG A 134 16.37 -3.37 -4.36
C ARG A 134 15.11 -3.21 -3.49
N PHE A 135 13.98 -3.13 -4.18
CA PHE A 135 12.65 -3.29 -3.59
C PHE A 135 11.99 -4.53 -4.17
N TYR A 136 10.97 -5.02 -3.48
CA TYR A 136 10.31 -6.28 -3.79
C TYR A 136 8.81 -6.10 -3.98
N GLY A 137 8.26 -6.72 -5.02
CA GLY A 137 6.84 -6.80 -5.25
C GLY A 137 6.28 -8.11 -4.75
N LEU A 138 5.31 -8.08 -3.84
CA LEU A 138 4.61 -9.27 -3.35
C LEU A 138 3.17 -9.23 -3.86
N PRO A 139 2.71 -10.27 -4.58
CA PRO A 139 1.37 -10.30 -5.13
C PRO A 139 0.34 -10.49 -4.01
N THR A 140 -0.85 -9.96 -4.24
CA THR A 140 -2.04 -10.16 -3.39
C THR A 140 -3.01 -11.00 -4.19
N ASP A 141 -2.78 -12.31 -4.10
CA ASP A 141 -3.58 -13.33 -4.75
C ASP A 141 -4.58 -13.90 -3.74
N ARG A 142 -5.74 -14.29 -4.25
CA ARG A 142 -6.73 -15.06 -3.50
C ARG A 142 -6.69 -16.44 -4.13
N ASP A 143 -6.32 -17.43 -3.33
CA ASP A 143 -6.45 -18.84 -3.70
C ASP A 143 -7.93 -19.23 -3.84
#